data_AF-G1T2E7-F1
#
_entry.id   AF-G1T2E7-F1
#
_cell.length_a   1.000
_cell.length_b   1.000
_cell.length_c   1.000
_cell.angle_alpha   90.00
_cell.angle_beta   90.00
_cell.angle_gamma   90.00
#
_symmetry.space_group_name_H-M   'P 1'
#
loop_
_entity.id
_entity.type
_entity.pdbx_description
1 polymer ?
#
loop_
_entity_poly.entity_id
_entity_poly.type
_entity_poly.pdbx_seq_one_letter_code
_entity_poly.pdbx_strand_id
1 'polypeptide(L)'
;VGNSSEMLVRFGRRCGRVKESTGMRNFEEDRIPYPPLLPSKVDLRQVTIIPHDEWRRIQDSLDSLTREAASLRAERKAKKEMHLRSQEVVKHWTNTYAGMKEQKLEAKKKRDEEIEAERQILDVEEEIHKQGERKKAIEHAKQFQFYQTERVKNFHSGLLLSRVMKERDAQIEFQKCKIKSDKKWEEQMKRDIEKAFKEEQEKAEKQRTKRVALANDHLKQIKEHEEEEERRRKCEEKDAEEIKRQNLLYEIEMKKKLKKKKEEVHESRRLFFEHLHDKNIIKAVEQQQREEEDEKIRRFIKAKKRLTQMGKEKEAETHRLMEERRERINNFLSELIKEKLDNEDLMIARDIAETEAEWEKREKEKYEKKQAELNAIAEYRDSVIKNKEEEEKQRKIESKEQLLAILKADQIFQEHEKEKKTRADKERRELQDAHIQQMAKNKLKAKQAKQAELDYCRLTEALAAGKEKEFQDYAREVIEFESESANKYIYPLVKAAREGPGGGHGPVLVHRGGLRPSYQAHDTTGVQLPFYNSQGSKYNNFQKSKGRLGFTW
;
A
#
# COMPACT_ATOMS: atom_id res chain seq x y z
N VAL A 1 40.93 1.18 -31.73
CA VAL A 1 40.43 0.77 -33.07
C VAL A 1 39.33 1.74 -33.45
N GLY A 2 39.42 2.40 -34.60
CA GLY A 2 38.46 3.43 -35.05
C GLY A 2 39.14 4.53 -35.86
N ASN A 3 39.04 4.44 -37.19
CA ASN A 3 39.63 5.39 -38.14
C ASN A 3 38.57 6.39 -38.63
N SER A 4 38.97 7.67 -38.76
CA SER A 4 38.58 8.57 -39.85
C SER A 4 39.43 9.84 -39.72
N SER A 5 40.50 10.03 -40.50
CA SER A 5 40.52 10.35 -41.94
C SER A 5 40.15 11.81 -42.20
N GLU A 6 41.15 12.69 -42.20
CA GLU A 6 41.07 14.03 -42.78
C GLU A 6 42.21 14.21 -43.80
N MET A 7 41.92 14.87 -44.93
CA MET A 7 42.69 14.69 -46.17
C MET A 7 43.94 15.57 -46.29
N LEU A 8 44.92 15.02 -47.01
CA LEU A 8 46.19 15.64 -47.33
C LEU A 8 46.07 16.63 -48.49
N VAL A 9 46.51 17.90 -48.31
CA VAL A 9 46.86 18.78 -49.43
C VAL A 9 48.18 19.52 -49.18
N ARG A 10 49.22 19.13 -49.93
CA ARG A 10 50.41 19.90 -50.33
C ARG A 10 50.46 19.79 -51.86
N PHE A 11 50.91 20.73 -52.69
CA PHE A 11 51.88 21.83 -52.59
C PHE A 11 51.27 23.11 -53.23
N GLY A 12 51.87 24.31 -53.26
CA GLY A 12 53.27 24.71 -53.04
C GLY A 12 53.44 26.25 -52.99
N ARG A 13 54.69 26.72 -52.94
CA ARG A 13 55.07 28.09 -52.51
C ARG A 13 55.25 29.09 -53.65
N ARG A 14 54.91 30.37 -53.41
CA ARG A 14 55.85 31.54 -53.51
C ARG A 14 55.26 32.80 -52.87
N CYS A 15 56.13 33.70 -52.44
CA CYS A 15 55.83 34.79 -51.52
C CYS A 15 55.33 36.08 -52.20
N GLY A 16 54.44 36.82 -51.54
CA GLY A 16 54.10 38.21 -51.85
C GLY A 16 54.06 39.04 -50.57
N ARG A 17 54.74 40.19 -50.54
CA ARG A 17 54.83 41.06 -49.35
C ARG A 17 53.51 41.80 -49.07
N VAL A 18 53.20 41.97 -47.79
CA VAL A 18 52.20 42.93 -47.29
C VAL A 18 52.68 44.36 -47.59
N LYS A 19 51.75 45.23 -48.01
CA LYS A 19 51.94 46.68 -48.04
C LYS A 19 50.73 47.33 -47.42
N GLU A 20 50.94 48.01 -46.29
CA GLU A 20 49.92 48.78 -45.60
C GLU A 20 49.56 50.02 -46.43
N SER A 21 48.30 50.47 -46.34
CA SER A 21 47.90 51.81 -46.74
C SER A 21 47.16 52.47 -45.59
N THR A 22 47.73 53.57 -45.12
CA THR A 22 47.32 54.33 -43.94
C THR A 22 45.99 55.05 -44.15
N GLY A 23 45.19 55.13 -43.08
CA GLY A 23 43.97 55.94 -43.07
C GLY A 23 44.31 57.44 -43.07
N MET A 24 43.59 58.22 -43.87
CA MET A 24 43.64 59.68 -43.78
C MET A 24 42.88 60.13 -42.54
N ARG A 25 43.58 60.73 -41.57
CA ARG A 25 42.97 61.64 -40.60
C ARG A 25 42.97 63.04 -41.21
N ASN A 26 41.81 63.68 -41.23
CA ASN A 26 41.75 65.12 -41.44
C ASN A 26 42.34 65.78 -40.19
N PHE A 27 43.29 66.70 -40.39
CA PHE A 27 43.74 67.65 -39.38
C PHE A 27 43.50 69.06 -39.91
N GLU A 28 43.23 69.97 -38.98
CA GLU A 28 42.68 71.29 -39.23
C GLU A 28 43.73 72.29 -39.76
N GLU A 29 43.24 73.45 -40.17
CA GLU A 29 44.01 74.54 -40.75
C GLU A 29 44.96 75.17 -39.72
N ASP A 30 46.27 75.20 -40.00
CA ASP A 30 47.22 76.07 -39.30
C ASP A 30 47.85 77.06 -40.28
N ARG A 31 47.71 78.36 -39.96
CA ARG A 31 48.21 79.47 -40.79
C ARG A 31 49.68 79.72 -40.50
N ILE A 32 50.53 79.68 -41.52
CA ILE A 32 51.94 80.12 -41.43
C ILE A 32 52.12 81.43 -42.23
N PRO A 33 52.71 82.50 -41.66
CA PRO A 33 52.89 83.78 -42.36
C PRO A 33 54.09 83.76 -43.32
N TYR A 34 53.94 84.40 -44.49
CA TYR A 34 55.04 84.66 -45.42
C TYR A 34 55.86 85.91 -45.02
N PRO A 35 57.21 85.84 -44.97
CA PRO A 35 58.08 87.00 -45.05
C PRO A 35 58.49 87.30 -46.51
N PRO A 36 58.62 88.57 -46.93
CA PRO A 36 58.95 88.92 -48.31
C PRO A 36 60.47 89.06 -48.53
N LEU A 37 60.99 88.42 -49.59
CA LEU A 37 62.33 88.70 -50.14
C LEU A 37 62.29 88.68 -51.68
N LEU A 38 62.21 89.86 -52.28
CA LEU A 38 62.58 90.06 -53.69
C LEU A 38 64.09 90.33 -53.76
N PRO A 39 64.88 89.55 -54.51
CA PRO A 39 66.27 89.89 -54.80
C PRO A 39 66.33 91.08 -55.78
N SER A 40 66.93 92.19 -55.35
CA SER A 40 67.19 93.33 -56.23
C SER A 40 68.38 93.06 -57.17
N LYS A 41 68.11 93.00 -58.48
CA LYS A 41 68.96 93.39 -59.65
C LYS A 41 68.62 92.60 -60.92
N VAL A 42 67.66 93.08 -61.72
CA VAL A 42 67.53 92.77 -63.17
C VAL A 42 66.94 93.99 -63.89
N ASP A 43 67.46 94.38 -65.04
CA ASP A 43 67.03 95.56 -65.81
C ASP A 43 65.74 95.33 -66.64
N LEU A 44 64.79 96.27 -66.55
CA LEU A 44 63.43 96.17 -67.09
C LEU A 44 63.27 96.67 -68.54
N ARG A 45 64.10 96.21 -69.50
CA ARG A 45 64.03 96.67 -70.90
C ARG A 45 63.81 95.59 -71.99
N GLN A 46 63.47 94.35 -71.63
CA GLN A 46 63.31 93.24 -72.60
C GLN A 46 62.10 92.32 -72.31
N VAL A 47 60.87 92.82 -72.39
CA VAL A 47 59.65 91.98 -72.33
C VAL A 47 58.62 92.42 -73.37
N THR A 48 58.13 91.47 -74.17
CA THR A 48 57.03 91.65 -75.14
C THR A 48 55.74 91.13 -74.53
N ILE A 49 54.64 91.90 -74.61
CA ILE A 49 53.34 91.56 -73.99
C ILE A 49 52.34 91.13 -75.07
N ILE A 50 51.65 90.00 -74.86
CA ILE A 50 50.59 89.49 -75.74
C ILE A 50 49.20 89.84 -75.14
N PRO A 51 48.20 90.28 -75.93
CA PRO A 51 46.84 90.54 -75.44
C PRO A 51 46.09 89.29 -74.95
N HIS A 52 45.26 89.47 -73.92
CA HIS A 52 44.53 88.38 -73.24
C HIS A 52 43.51 87.63 -74.12
N ASP A 53 42.93 88.31 -75.11
CA ASP A 53 41.85 87.73 -75.93
C ASP A 53 42.36 86.73 -76.98
N GLU A 54 43.56 86.98 -77.52
CA GLU A 54 44.29 86.01 -78.38
C GLU A 54 44.58 84.72 -77.61
N TRP A 55 45.04 84.85 -76.35
CA TRP A 55 45.30 83.70 -75.47
C TRP A 55 44.03 82.88 -75.23
N ARG A 56 42.91 83.53 -74.91
CA ARG A 56 41.64 82.84 -74.63
C ARG A 56 41.09 82.12 -75.87
N ARG A 57 41.17 82.72 -77.07
CA ARG A 57 40.77 82.08 -78.33
C ARG A 57 41.57 80.81 -78.63
N ILE A 58 42.89 80.86 -78.42
CA ILE A 58 43.77 79.69 -78.63
C ILE A 58 43.37 78.57 -77.65
N GLN A 59 43.18 78.89 -76.37
CA GLN A 59 42.75 77.93 -75.36
C GLN A 59 41.39 77.29 -75.70
N ASP A 60 40.38 78.09 -76.06
CA ASP A 60 39.04 77.60 -76.43
C ASP A 60 39.03 76.69 -77.68
N SER A 61 39.92 76.93 -78.64
CA SER A 61 40.04 76.08 -79.85
C SER A 61 40.59 74.68 -79.56
N LEU A 62 41.55 74.59 -78.63
CA LEU A 62 42.18 73.34 -78.20
C LEU A 62 41.24 72.49 -77.33
N ASP A 63 40.31 73.12 -76.61
CA ASP A 63 39.34 72.47 -75.70
C ASP A 63 38.01 72.03 -76.35
N SER A 64 37.89 72.07 -77.69
CA SER A 64 36.67 71.68 -78.40
C SER A 64 36.33 70.18 -78.22
N LEU A 65 37.28 69.29 -78.52
CA LEU A 65 37.12 67.84 -78.37
C LEU A 65 36.95 67.39 -76.92
N THR A 66 37.56 68.12 -75.96
CA THR A 66 37.45 67.79 -74.53
C THR A 66 36.04 68.10 -74.01
N ARG A 67 35.38 69.15 -74.52
CA ARG A 67 33.97 69.49 -74.25
C ARG A 67 32.99 68.46 -74.81
N GLU A 68 33.16 68.01 -76.05
CA GLU A 68 32.28 66.96 -76.62
C GLU A 68 32.40 65.63 -75.86
N ALA A 69 33.63 65.23 -75.52
CA ALA A 69 33.87 64.05 -74.68
C ALA A 69 33.31 64.21 -73.25
N ALA A 70 33.25 65.43 -72.71
CA ALA A 70 32.59 65.71 -71.44
C ALA A 70 31.05 65.60 -71.56
N SER A 71 30.46 66.10 -72.66
CA SER A 71 29.03 66.01 -72.94
C SER A 71 28.55 64.55 -73.05
N LEU A 72 29.25 63.71 -73.82
CA LEU A 72 28.93 62.27 -73.93
C LEU A 72 29.10 61.52 -72.60
N ARG A 73 30.04 61.94 -71.74
CA ARG A 73 30.18 61.40 -70.37
C ARG A 73 29.01 61.85 -69.48
N ALA A 74 28.55 63.09 -69.60
CA ALA A 74 27.39 63.60 -68.88
C ALA A 74 26.10 62.88 -69.29
N GLU A 75 25.88 62.67 -70.59
CA GLU A 75 24.72 61.92 -71.11
C GLU A 75 24.73 60.45 -70.63
N ARG A 76 25.90 59.78 -70.65
CA ARG A 76 26.05 58.42 -70.09
C ARG A 76 25.83 58.38 -68.58
N LYS A 77 26.23 59.41 -67.82
CA LYS A 77 25.91 59.53 -66.40
C LYS A 77 24.41 59.70 -66.19
N ALA A 78 23.76 60.62 -66.91
CA ALA A 78 22.32 60.84 -66.85
C ALA A 78 21.51 59.58 -67.19
N LYS A 79 21.89 58.82 -68.23
CA LYS A 79 21.25 57.54 -68.56
C LYS A 79 21.41 56.49 -67.46
N LYS A 80 22.58 56.39 -66.82
CA LYS A 80 22.80 55.51 -65.66
C LYS A 80 21.97 55.96 -64.45
N GLU A 81 21.90 57.26 -64.19
CA GLU A 81 21.12 57.83 -63.09
C GLU A 81 19.62 57.60 -63.28
N MET A 82 19.10 57.83 -64.50
CA MET A 82 17.71 57.51 -64.85
C MET A 82 17.41 56.01 -64.75
N HIS A 83 18.37 55.14 -65.09
CA HIS A 83 18.23 53.70 -64.90
C HIS A 83 18.19 53.32 -63.40
N LEU A 84 19.02 53.93 -62.56
CA LEU A 84 18.99 53.72 -61.10
C LEU A 84 17.66 54.19 -60.50
N ARG A 85 17.20 55.40 -60.84
CA ARG A 85 15.88 55.92 -60.44
C ARG A 85 14.75 54.99 -60.90
N SER A 86 14.84 54.42 -62.11
CA SER A 86 13.88 53.43 -62.61
C SER A 86 13.91 52.12 -61.81
N GLN A 87 15.09 51.60 -61.46
CA GLN A 87 15.21 50.43 -60.58
C GLN A 87 14.64 50.70 -59.18
N GLU A 88 14.85 51.90 -58.62
CA GLU A 88 14.30 52.30 -57.31
C GLU A 88 12.78 52.32 -57.32
N VAL A 89 12.15 52.87 -58.36
CA VAL A 89 10.69 52.83 -58.53
C VAL A 89 10.18 51.38 -58.66
N VAL A 90 10.86 50.53 -59.44
CA VAL A 90 10.46 49.12 -59.64
C VAL A 90 10.62 48.28 -58.36
N LYS A 91 11.59 48.57 -57.49
CA LYS A 91 11.71 47.90 -56.17
C LYS A 91 10.47 48.06 -55.29
N HIS A 92 9.66 49.08 -55.53
CA HIS A 92 8.44 49.35 -54.74
C HIS A 92 7.17 48.86 -55.45
N TRP A 93 7.28 48.24 -56.63
CA TRP A 93 6.16 47.64 -57.36
C TRP A 93 5.87 46.24 -56.85
N THR A 94 4.88 46.12 -55.96
CA THR A 94 4.38 44.87 -55.38
C THR A 94 3.97 43.82 -56.41
N ASN A 95 3.50 44.22 -57.59
CA ASN A 95 3.05 43.32 -58.66
C ASN A 95 4.18 42.77 -59.56
N THR A 96 5.46 43.01 -59.21
CA THR A 96 6.61 42.41 -59.91
C THR A 96 6.74 40.93 -59.54
N TYR A 97 7.20 40.07 -60.48
CA TYR A 97 7.42 38.64 -60.20
C TYR A 97 8.30 38.37 -58.97
N ALA A 98 9.32 39.21 -58.74
CA ALA A 98 10.16 39.16 -57.55
C ALA A 98 9.36 39.47 -56.27
N GLY A 99 8.61 40.58 -56.24
CA GLY A 99 7.75 40.96 -55.10
C GLY A 99 6.66 39.94 -54.81
N MET A 100 6.01 39.37 -55.83
CA MET A 100 5.03 38.29 -55.65
C MET A 100 5.66 37.01 -55.11
N LYS A 101 6.91 36.69 -55.49
CA LYS A 101 7.68 35.57 -54.93
C LYS A 101 8.05 35.83 -53.47
N GLU A 102 8.47 37.05 -53.12
CA GLU A 102 8.76 37.48 -51.76
C GLU A 102 7.51 37.41 -50.87
N GLN A 103 6.39 37.99 -51.30
CA GLN A 103 5.10 37.87 -50.62
C GLN A 103 4.67 36.41 -50.42
N LYS A 104 4.86 35.54 -51.42
CA LYS A 104 4.56 34.11 -51.29
C LYS A 104 5.48 33.39 -50.30
N LEU A 105 6.74 33.81 -50.18
CA LEU A 105 7.67 33.30 -49.17
C LEU A 105 7.33 33.83 -47.77
N GLU A 106 6.98 35.10 -47.62
CA GLU A 106 6.52 35.69 -46.35
C GLU A 106 5.20 35.06 -45.89
N ALA A 107 4.22 34.89 -46.78
CA ALA A 107 2.96 34.20 -46.48
C ALA A 107 3.15 32.68 -46.27
N LYS A 108 4.27 32.09 -46.72
CA LYS A 108 4.64 30.72 -46.31
C LYS A 108 5.25 30.76 -44.90
N LYS A 109 6.22 31.64 -44.63
CA LYS A 109 6.83 31.81 -43.31
C LYS A 109 5.78 32.06 -42.23
N LYS A 110 4.86 32.99 -42.42
CA LYS A 110 3.76 33.27 -41.48
C LYS A 110 2.91 32.04 -41.18
N ARG A 111 2.55 31.25 -42.21
CA ARG A 111 1.82 29.99 -42.01
C ARG A 111 2.65 28.92 -41.32
N ASP A 112 3.94 28.80 -41.66
CA ASP A 112 4.84 27.88 -40.99
C ASP A 112 5.01 28.30 -39.51
N GLU A 113 5.12 29.60 -39.21
CA GLU A 113 5.16 30.20 -37.86
C GLU A 113 3.85 29.99 -37.08
N GLU A 114 2.70 30.19 -37.71
CA GLU A 114 1.36 29.90 -37.17
C GLU A 114 1.22 28.40 -36.82
N ILE A 115 1.63 27.50 -37.71
CA ILE A 115 1.59 26.04 -37.48
C ILE A 115 2.53 25.62 -36.34
N GLU A 116 3.73 26.19 -36.25
CA GLU A 116 4.64 25.89 -35.12
C GLU A 116 4.13 26.49 -33.80
N ALA A 117 3.41 27.62 -33.83
CA ALA A 117 2.74 28.17 -32.65
C ALA A 117 1.55 27.28 -32.21
N GLU A 118 0.74 26.77 -33.15
CA GLU A 118 -0.32 25.79 -32.87
C GLU A 118 0.26 24.50 -32.25
N ARG A 119 1.39 24.00 -32.76
CA ARG A 119 2.08 22.84 -32.17
C ARG A 119 2.58 23.11 -30.75
N GLN A 120 3.18 24.28 -30.50
CA GLN A 120 3.61 24.66 -29.15
C GLN A 120 2.43 24.76 -28.18
N ILE A 121 1.26 25.23 -28.64
CA ILE A 121 0.03 25.24 -27.83
C ILE A 121 -0.40 23.80 -27.52
N LEU A 122 -0.44 22.91 -28.52
CA LEU A 122 -0.81 21.50 -28.33
C LEU A 122 0.16 20.75 -27.39
N ASP A 123 1.47 20.98 -27.51
CA ASP A 123 2.48 20.39 -26.61
C ASP A 123 2.26 20.85 -25.15
N VAL A 124 1.92 22.14 -24.95
CA VAL A 124 1.60 22.70 -23.63
C VAL A 124 0.28 22.14 -23.09
N GLU A 125 -0.76 22.01 -23.92
CA GLU A 125 -2.05 21.40 -23.54
C GLU A 125 -1.89 19.91 -23.18
N GLU A 126 -1.11 19.15 -23.95
CA GLU A 126 -0.85 17.74 -23.67
C GLU A 126 -0.02 17.56 -22.39
N GLU A 127 0.97 18.42 -22.14
CA GLU A 127 1.72 18.42 -20.88
C GLU A 127 0.84 18.82 -19.68
N ILE A 128 -0.06 19.80 -19.83
CA ILE A 128 -1.08 20.12 -18.81
C ILE A 128 -2.00 18.91 -18.55
N HIS A 129 -2.43 18.20 -19.61
CA HIS A 129 -3.25 17.00 -19.47
C HIS A 129 -2.51 15.88 -18.73
N LYS A 130 -1.27 15.57 -19.13
CA LYS A 130 -0.39 14.59 -18.49
C LYS A 130 -0.10 14.94 -17.03
N GLN A 131 0.15 16.22 -16.72
CA GLN A 131 0.31 16.70 -15.36
C GLN A 131 -0.99 16.56 -14.56
N GLY A 132 -2.15 16.80 -15.18
CA GLY A 132 -3.48 16.58 -14.60
C GLY A 132 -3.73 15.11 -14.27
N GLU A 133 -3.45 14.18 -15.18
CA GLU A 133 -3.55 12.73 -14.94
C GLU A 133 -2.58 12.26 -13.86
N ARG A 134 -1.32 12.69 -13.92
CA ARG A 134 -0.31 12.41 -12.89
C ARG A 134 -0.75 12.93 -11.52
N LYS A 135 -1.33 14.14 -11.45
CA LYS A 135 -1.88 14.71 -10.23
C LYS A 135 -3.04 13.87 -9.69
N LYS A 136 -4.01 13.50 -10.53
CA LYS A 136 -5.13 12.60 -10.15
C LYS A 136 -4.61 11.25 -9.63
N ALA A 137 -3.62 10.65 -10.28
CA ALA A 137 -3.02 9.39 -9.85
C ALA A 137 -2.30 9.51 -8.50
N ILE A 138 -1.57 10.61 -8.27
CA ILE A 138 -0.93 10.93 -6.98
C ILE A 138 -1.99 11.17 -5.89
N GLU A 139 -3.06 11.89 -6.18
CA GLU A 139 -4.16 12.15 -5.22
C GLU A 139 -4.91 10.86 -4.85
N HIS A 140 -5.23 10.01 -5.83
CA HIS A 140 -5.80 8.69 -5.59
C HIS A 140 -4.86 7.80 -4.75
N ALA A 141 -3.55 7.81 -5.05
CA ALA A 141 -2.56 7.08 -4.26
C ALA A 141 -2.46 7.60 -2.81
N LYS A 142 -2.52 8.93 -2.60
CA LYS A 142 -2.57 9.55 -1.27
C LYS A 142 -3.82 9.14 -0.50
N GLN A 143 -5.00 9.21 -1.12
CA GLN A 143 -6.27 8.77 -0.51
C GLN A 143 -6.22 7.28 -0.12
N PHE A 144 -5.71 6.43 -1.01
CA PHE A 144 -5.55 5.00 -0.72
C PHE A 144 -4.58 4.76 0.44
N GLN A 145 -3.42 5.43 0.47
CA GLN A 145 -2.47 5.33 1.58
C GLN A 145 -3.07 5.80 2.91
N PHE A 146 -3.85 6.90 2.89
CA PHE A 146 -4.56 7.41 4.06
C PHE A 146 -5.58 6.38 4.60
N TYR A 147 -6.43 5.81 3.73
CA TYR A 147 -7.38 4.76 4.11
C TYR A 147 -6.72 3.45 4.54
N GLN A 148 -5.49 3.17 4.09
CA GLN A 148 -4.73 2.02 4.57
C GLN A 148 -4.10 2.21 5.96
N THR A 149 -4.13 3.41 6.54
CA THR A 149 -3.66 3.60 7.92
C THR A 149 -4.57 2.89 8.93
N GLU A 150 -3.97 2.24 9.93
CA GLU A 150 -4.71 1.60 11.04
C GLU A 150 -5.64 2.57 11.78
N ARG A 151 -5.27 3.86 11.81
CA ARG A 151 -6.08 4.94 12.38
C ARG A 151 -7.41 5.10 11.63
N VAL A 152 -7.37 5.19 10.31
CA VAL A 152 -8.57 5.31 9.48
C VAL A 152 -9.36 4.01 9.45
N LYS A 153 -8.71 2.84 9.38
CA LYS A 153 -9.39 1.53 9.47
C LYS A 153 -10.22 1.37 10.75
N ASN A 154 -9.66 1.75 11.90
CA ASN A 154 -10.37 1.70 13.19
C ASN A 154 -11.52 2.72 13.26
N PHE A 155 -11.40 3.85 12.58
CA PHE A 155 -12.50 4.81 12.44
C PHE A 155 -13.60 4.30 11.51
N HIS A 156 -13.24 3.69 10.37
CA HIS A 156 -14.17 3.08 9.41
C HIS A 156 -14.89 1.86 9.98
N SER A 157 -14.30 1.08 10.88
CA SER A 157 -15.03 0.02 11.60
C SER A 157 -16.08 0.59 12.55
N GLY A 158 -15.79 1.73 13.20
CA GLY A 158 -16.77 2.52 13.96
C GLY A 158 -17.89 3.08 13.07
N LEU A 159 -17.56 3.56 11.87
CA LEU A 159 -18.51 4.04 10.86
C LEU A 159 -19.46 2.92 10.40
N LEU A 160 -18.91 1.76 10.08
CA LEU A 160 -19.68 0.57 9.70
C LEU A 160 -20.62 0.15 10.84
N LEU A 161 -20.13 0.10 12.08
CA LEU A 161 -20.96 -0.22 13.24
C LEU A 161 -22.12 0.79 13.41
N SER A 162 -21.85 2.10 13.25
CA SER A 162 -22.89 3.13 13.28
C SER A 162 -24.00 2.85 12.25
N ARG A 163 -23.62 2.59 10.99
CA ARG A 163 -24.57 2.31 9.89
C ARG A 163 -25.35 1.02 10.11
N VAL A 164 -24.70 -0.06 10.57
CA VAL A 164 -25.37 -1.32 10.94
C VAL A 164 -26.38 -1.12 12.06
N MET A 165 -26.13 -0.22 13.02
CA MET A 165 -27.11 0.13 14.06
C MET A 165 -28.32 0.91 13.49
N LYS A 166 -28.11 1.83 12.53
CA LYS A 166 -29.21 2.49 11.79
C LYS A 166 -30.09 1.47 11.05
N GLU A 167 -29.46 0.56 10.30
CA GLU A 167 -30.15 -0.48 9.53
C GLU A 167 -30.92 -1.45 10.44
N ARG A 168 -30.35 -1.85 11.57
CA ARG A 168 -31.01 -2.69 12.57
C ARG A 168 -32.28 -2.02 13.12
N ASP A 169 -32.24 -0.74 13.44
CA ASP A 169 -33.42 0.01 13.89
C ASP A 169 -34.50 0.06 12.81
N ALA A 170 -34.12 0.32 11.55
CA ALA A 170 -35.04 0.28 10.41
C ALA A 170 -35.68 -1.10 10.21
N GLN A 171 -34.92 -2.19 10.37
CA GLN A 171 -35.44 -3.56 10.35
C GLN A 171 -36.39 -3.85 11.51
N ILE A 172 -36.10 -3.35 12.72
CA ILE A 172 -36.97 -3.49 13.90
C ILE A 172 -38.30 -2.75 13.68
N GLU A 173 -38.27 -1.51 13.16
CA GLU A 173 -39.50 -0.76 12.85
C GLU A 173 -40.28 -1.40 11.70
N PHE A 174 -39.60 -1.88 10.65
CA PHE A 174 -40.25 -2.65 9.59
C PHE A 174 -40.95 -3.91 10.13
N GLN A 175 -40.29 -4.66 11.03
CA GLN A 175 -40.88 -5.84 11.64
C GLN A 175 -42.06 -5.48 12.56
N LYS A 176 -42.00 -4.39 13.32
CA LYS A 176 -43.16 -3.86 14.09
C LYS A 176 -44.32 -3.48 13.17
N CYS A 177 -44.05 -2.87 12.02
CA CYS A 177 -45.07 -2.53 11.02
C CYS A 177 -45.70 -3.78 10.40
N LYS A 178 -44.88 -4.81 10.08
CA LYS A 178 -45.35 -6.11 9.56
C LYS A 178 -46.25 -6.86 10.55
N ILE A 179 -45.95 -6.80 11.85
CA ILE A 179 -46.81 -7.40 12.89
C ILE A 179 -48.15 -6.63 13.01
N LYS A 180 -48.17 -5.32 12.76
CA LYS A 180 -49.38 -4.48 12.84
C LYS A 180 -50.31 -4.58 11.62
N SER A 181 -49.90 -5.20 10.50
CA SER A 181 -50.67 -5.16 9.25
C SER A 181 -51.82 -6.18 9.14
N ASP A 182 -51.93 -7.14 10.06
CA ASP A 182 -52.95 -8.21 9.97
C ASP A 182 -54.36 -7.82 10.43
N LYS A 183 -54.64 -6.51 10.57
CA LYS A 183 -55.98 -5.97 10.87
C LYS A 183 -57.06 -6.48 9.90
N LYS A 184 -56.71 -6.71 8.63
CA LYS A 184 -57.64 -7.27 7.64
C LYS A 184 -58.03 -8.73 7.96
N TRP A 185 -57.09 -9.53 8.48
CA TRP A 185 -57.37 -10.86 8.97
C TRP A 185 -58.26 -10.80 10.22
N GLU A 186 -57.94 -9.92 11.18
CA GLU A 186 -58.74 -9.74 12.40
C GLU A 186 -60.18 -9.28 12.11
N GLU A 187 -60.37 -8.37 11.15
CA GLU A 187 -61.68 -7.93 10.67
C GLU A 187 -62.44 -9.06 9.96
N GLN A 188 -61.75 -9.87 9.16
CA GLN A 188 -62.38 -11.00 8.47
C GLN A 188 -62.84 -12.07 9.47
N MET A 189 -61.98 -12.42 10.44
CA MET A 189 -62.30 -13.35 11.53
C MET A 189 -63.54 -12.88 12.32
N LYS A 190 -63.66 -11.58 12.61
CA LYS A 190 -64.85 -10.99 13.26
C LYS A 190 -66.12 -11.17 12.41
N ARG A 191 -66.05 -10.89 11.10
CA ARG A 191 -67.20 -11.08 10.18
C ARG A 191 -67.65 -12.53 10.10
N ASP A 192 -66.71 -13.47 10.09
CA ASP A 192 -67.05 -14.89 9.96
C ASP A 192 -67.59 -15.48 11.28
N ILE A 193 -67.12 -15.01 12.44
CA ILE A 193 -67.76 -15.27 13.75
C ILE A 193 -69.19 -14.71 13.78
N GLU A 194 -69.41 -13.47 13.31
CA GLU A 194 -70.73 -12.84 13.30
C GLU A 194 -71.72 -13.55 12.37
N LYS A 195 -71.26 -14.07 11.22
CA LYS A 195 -72.06 -14.94 10.35
C LYS A 195 -72.42 -16.26 11.02
N ALA A 196 -71.45 -16.94 11.62
CA ALA A 196 -71.68 -18.22 12.31
C ALA A 196 -72.73 -18.07 13.42
N PHE A 197 -72.67 -16.98 14.20
CA PHE A 197 -73.66 -16.65 15.22
C PHE A 197 -75.07 -16.43 14.64
N LYS A 198 -75.20 -15.69 13.53
CA LYS A 198 -76.49 -15.48 12.84
C LYS A 198 -77.06 -16.79 12.27
N GLU A 199 -76.23 -17.64 11.69
CA GLU A 199 -76.65 -18.96 11.22
C GLU A 199 -77.14 -19.87 12.36
N GLU A 200 -76.47 -19.84 13.51
CA GLU A 200 -76.87 -20.61 14.69
C GLU A 200 -78.21 -20.10 15.25
N GLN A 201 -78.40 -18.78 15.31
CA GLN A 201 -79.67 -18.17 15.69
C GLN A 201 -80.80 -18.57 14.72
N GLU A 202 -80.59 -18.49 13.41
CA GLU A 202 -81.57 -18.95 12.42
C GLU A 202 -81.90 -20.44 12.55
N LYS A 203 -80.90 -21.30 12.83
CA LYS A 203 -81.09 -22.74 13.04
C LYS A 203 -81.94 -22.98 14.30
N ALA A 204 -81.69 -22.26 15.39
CA ALA A 204 -82.46 -22.33 16.62
C ALA A 204 -83.91 -21.85 16.42
N GLU A 205 -84.12 -20.75 15.68
CA GLU A 205 -85.45 -20.24 15.34
C GLU A 205 -86.23 -21.23 14.45
N LYS A 206 -85.60 -21.80 13.42
CA LYS A 206 -86.20 -22.85 12.56
C LYS A 206 -86.54 -24.12 13.35
N GLN A 207 -85.79 -24.47 14.39
CA GLN A 207 -86.14 -25.56 15.31
C GLN A 207 -87.27 -25.17 16.28
N ARG A 208 -87.37 -23.90 16.68
CA ARG A 208 -88.46 -23.40 17.52
C ARG A 208 -89.78 -23.40 16.76
N THR A 209 -89.81 -22.88 15.52
CA THR A 209 -91.03 -22.87 14.69
C THR A 209 -91.52 -24.28 14.38
N LYS A 210 -90.62 -25.22 14.04
CA LYS A 210 -90.98 -26.65 13.87
C LYS A 210 -91.59 -27.28 15.11
N ARG A 211 -91.04 -26.99 16.31
CA ARG A 211 -91.60 -27.48 17.59
C ARG A 211 -92.98 -26.90 17.88
N VAL A 212 -93.20 -25.62 17.57
CA VAL A 212 -94.52 -24.97 17.73
C VAL A 212 -95.54 -25.53 16.74
N ALA A 213 -95.16 -25.75 15.47
CA ALA A 213 -96.02 -26.38 14.47
C ALA A 213 -96.46 -27.79 14.90
N LEU A 214 -95.51 -28.65 15.30
CA LEU A 214 -95.80 -30.00 15.79
C LEU A 214 -96.73 -30.00 17.02
N ALA A 215 -96.54 -29.04 17.94
CA ALA A 215 -97.43 -28.91 19.11
C ALA A 215 -98.86 -28.52 18.71
N ASN A 216 -99.04 -27.65 17.71
CA ASN A 216 -100.35 -27.29 17.18
C ASN A 216 -101.01 -28.46 16.44
N ASP A 217 -100.24 -29.25 15.68
CA ASP A 217 -100.74 -30.44 14.99
C ASP A 217 -101.22 -31.51 15.97
N HIS A 218 -100.45 -31.80 17.03
CA HIS A 218 -100.88 -32.69 18.11
C HIS A 218 -102.15 -32.18 18.83
N LEU A 219 -102.24 -30.87 19.09
CA LEU A 219 -103.42 -30.27 19.71
C LEU A 219 -104.67 -30.41 18.82
N LYS A 220 -104.50 -30.38 17.49
CA LYS A 220 -105.58 -30.62 16.53
C LYS A 220 -106.01 -32.09 16.52
N GLN A 221 -105.06 -33.03 16.51
CA GLN A 221 -105.34 -34.47 16.59
C GLN A 221 -106.10 -34.87 17.86
N ILE A 222 -105.76 -34.27 19.01
CA ILE A 222 -106.48 -34.50 20.27
C ILE A 222 -107.95 -34.09 20.15
N LYS A 223 -108.23 -32.89 19.60
CA LYS A 223 -109.61 -32.43 19.39
C LYS A 223 -110.39 -33.29 18.40
N GLU A 224 -109.76 -33.70 17.30
CA GLU A 224 -110.37 -34.61 16.32
C GLU A 224 -110.73 -35.97 16.96
N HIS A 225 -109.90 -36.47 17.89
CA HIS A 225 -110.19 -37.69 18.65
C HIS A 225 -111.31 -37.49 19.70
N GLU A 226 -111.34 -36.35 20.39
CA GLU A 226 -112.43 -35.99 21.32
C GLU A 226 -113.79 -35.91 20.59
N GLU A 227 -113.82 -35.31 19.40
CA GLU A 227 -115.01 -35.22 18.54
C GLU A 227 -115.46 -36.57 17.96
N GLU A 228 -114.53 -37.51 17.71
CA GLU A 228 -114.84 -38.87 17.28
C GLU A 228 -115.41 -39.71 18.44
N GLU A 229 -114.82 -39.64 19.63
CA GLU A 229 -115.34 -40.29 20.85
C GLU A 229 -116.74 -39.79 21.22
N GLU A 230 -116.98 -38.48 21.11
CA GLU A 230 -118.31 -37.89 21.31
C GLU A 230 -119.33 -38.30 20.22
N ARG A 231 -118.89 -38.68 19.03
CA ARG A 231 -119.75 -39.30 18.01
C ARG A 231 -120.01 -40.77 18.31
N ARG A 232 -119.02 -41.53 18.78
CA ARG A 232 -119.17 -42.94 19.20
C ARG A 232 -120.19 -43.09 20.33
N ARG A 233 -120.07 -42.30 21.40
CA ARG A 233 -121.03 -42.30 22.53
C ARG A 233 -122.49 -42.11 22.06
N LYS A 234 -122.71 -41.19 21.11
CA LYS A 234 -124.05 -40.92 20.54
C LYS A 234 -124.56 -42.04 19.60
N CYS A 235 -123.68 -42.89 19.08
CA CYS A 235 -124.08 -44.12 18.38
C CYS A 235 -124.40 -45.24 19.38
N GLU A 236 -123.54 -45.46 20.39
CA GLU A 236 -123.77 -46.45 21.45
C GLU A 236 -125.10 -46.23 22.19
N GLU A 237 -125.48 -44.97 22.44
CA GLU A 237 -126.76 -44.62 23.05
C GLU A 237 -127.96 -45.02 22.17
N LYS A 238 -127.89 -44.77 20.85
CA LYS A 238 -128.92 -45.19 19.88
C LYS A 238 -128.99 -46.70 19.72
N ASP A 239 -127.84 -47.36 19.68
CA ASP A 239 -127.75 -48.82 19.59
C ASP A 239 -128.33 -49.45 20.86
N ALA A 240 -128.10 -48.87 22.04
CA ALA A 240 -128.71 -49.31 23.29
C ALA A 240 -130.24 -49.11 23.34
N GLU A 241 -130.78 -48.03 22.73
CA GLU A 241 -132.23 -47.87 22.54
C GLU A 241 -132.82 -48.91 21.59
N GLU A 242 -132.13 -49.19 20.48
CA GLU A 242 -132.59 -50.16 19.49
C GLU A 242 -132.48 -51.61 20.02
N ILE A 243 -131.46 -51.94 20.79
CA ILE A 243 -131.34 -53.22 21.52
C ILE A 243 -132.51 -53.40 22.50
N LYS A 244 -132.96 -52.34 23.20
CA LYS A 244 -134.15 -52.42 24.07
C LYS A 244 -135.41 -52.77 23.27
N ARG A 245 -135.59 -52.17 22.08
CA ARG A 245 -136.72 -52.49 21.17
C ARG A 245 -136.63 -53.91 20.63
N GLN A 246 -135.44 -54.35 20.23
CA GLN A 246 -135.21 -55.70 19.71
C GLN A 246 -135.40 -56.78 20.78
N ASN A 247 -135.01 -56.54 22.03
CA ASN A 247 -135.27 -57.44 23.14
C ASN A 247 -136.78 -57.62 23.41
N LEU A 248 -137.56 -56.53 23.37
CA LEU A 248 -139.03 -56.58 23.46
C LEU A 248 -139.65 -57.43 22.32
N LEU A 249 -139.15 -57.30 21.10
CA LEU A 249 -139.57 -58.13 19.96
C LEU A 249 -139.13 -59.60 20.12
N TYR A 250 -137.92 -59.84 20.63
CA TYR A 250 -137.36 -61.16 20.86
C TYR A 250 -138.13 -61.92 21.95
N GLU A 251 -138.59 -61.28 23.03
CA GLU A 251 -139.47 -61.93 24.01
C GLU A 251 -140.80 -62.40 23.40
N ILE A 252 -141.38 -61.60 22.49
CA ILE A 252 -142.59 -61.95 21.75
C ILE A 252 -142.30 -63.11 20.78
N GLU A 253 -141.15 -63.11 20.12
CA GLU A 253 -140.75 -64.18 19.20
C GLU A 253 -140.38 -65.48 19.92
N MET A 254 -139.73 -65.42 21.09
CA MET A 254 -139.38 -66.59 21.89
C MET A 254 -140.62 -67.30 22.45
N LYS A 255 -141.67 -66.55 22.81
CA LYS A 255 -143.00 -67.12 23.11
C LYS A 255 -143.61 -67.87 21.92
N LYS A 256 -143.23 -67.54 20.67
CA LYS A 256 -143.60 -68.29 19.44
C LYS A 256 -142.63 -69.45 19.13
N LYS A 257 -141.31 -69.26 19.29
CA LYS A 257 -140.30 -70.32 19.05
C LYS A 257 -140.39 -71.45 20.07
N LEU A 258 -140.84 -71.19 21.30
CA LEU A 258 -141.13 -72.23 22.29
C LEU A 258 -142.32 -73.12 21.89
N LYS A 259 -143.27 -72.61 21.09
CA LYS A 259 -144.28 -73.46 20.42
C LYS A 259 -143.62 -74.36 19.37
N LYS A 260 -142.78 -73.80 18.49
CA LYS A 260 -142.13 -74.54 17.39
C LYS A 260 -141.06 -75.57 17.80
N LYS A 261 -140.20 -75.29 18.79
CA LYS A 261 -139.13 -76.25 19.16
C LYS A 261 -139.64 -77.55 19.78
N LYS A 262 -140.90 -77.60 20.22
CA LYS A 262 -141.59 -78.85 20.58
C LYS A 262 -141.88 -79.74 19.36
N GLU A 263 -141.77 -79.20 18.15
CA GLU A 263 -142.03 -79.89 16.88
C GLU A 263 -140.72 -80.45 16.26
N GLU A 264 -139.60 -79.71 16.31
CA GLU A 264 -138.33 -80.06 15.62
C GLU A 264 -137.45 -81.15 16.28
N VAL A 265 -137.46 -81.28 17.61
CA VAL A 265 -136.59 -82.24 18.34
C VAL A 265 -136.85 -83.70 17.91
N HIS A 266 -137.98 -83.96 17.26
CA HIS A 266 -138.34 -85.25 16.68
C HIS A 266 -137.45 -85.71 15.50
N GLU A 267 -136.65 -84.85 14.83
CA GLU A 267 -135.97 -85.21 13.55
C GLU A 267 -134.46 -85.52 13.60
N SER A 268 -133.61 -84.70 14.25
CA SER A 268 -132.16 -84.65 13.93
C SER A 268 -131.27 -85.82 14.40
N ARG A 269 -131.82 -86.90 14.96
CA ARG A 269 -131.05 -87.96 15.66
C ARG A 269 -130.31 -88.96 14.73
N ARG A 270 -129.86 -88.55 13.53
CA ARG A 270 -129.79 -89.43 12.35
C ARG A 270 -128.45 -89.54 11.54
N LEU A 271 -127.36 -88.78 11.80
CA LEU A 271 -126.35 -88.50 10.71
C LEU A 271 -124.79 -88.53 10.95
N PHE A 272 -124.19 -88.82 12.11
CA PHE A 272 -122.86 -88.23 12.49
C PHE A 272 -121.47 -88.89 12.12
N PHE A 273 -121.31 -90.18 11.82
CA PHE A 273 -120.08 -90.91 12.23
C PHE A 273 -118.88 -91.04 11.21
N GLU A 274 -117.99 -90.03 11.09
CA GLU A 274 -116.94 -89.92 10.03
C GLU A 274 -115.41 -89.90 10.42
N HIS A 275 -114.63 -88.82 10.16
CA HIS A 275 -113.25 -88.87 9.55
C HIS A 275 -112.04 -88.27 10.35
N LEU A 276 -110.81 -88.86 10.22
CA LEU A 276 -109.46 -88.32 10.61
C LEU A 276 -108.28 -88.97 9.79
N HIS A 277 -107.10 -88.33 9.62
CA HIS A 277 -105.78 -88.97 9.22
C HIS A 277 -104.50 -88.04 9.32
N ASP A 278 -103.29 -88.56 9.02
CA ASP A 278 -101.92 -88.27 9.58
C ASP A 278 -100.98 -87.28 8.81
N LYS A 279 -99.80 -86.91 9.37
CA LYS A 279 -98.69 -86.08 8.80
C LYS A 279 -97.29 -86.29 9.49
N ASN A 280 -96.21 -85.71 8.90
CA ASN A 280 -94.85 -85.35 9.45
C ASN A 280 -93.65 -86.33 9.27
N ILE A 281 -92.44 -85.86 8.81
CA ILE A 281 -91.25 -86.73 8.48
C ILE A 281 -89.77 -86.21 8.71
N ILE A 282 -89.33 -84.95 8.44
CA ILE A 282 -88.21 -84.79 7.45
C ILE A 282 -86.69 -84.40 7.72
N LYS A 283 -86.23 -83.41 8.54
CA LYS A 283 -84.89 -82.73 8.28
C LYS A 283 -83.88 -82.53 9.46
N ALA A 284 -82.55 -82.67 9.19
CA ALA A 284 -81.38 -82.01 9.85
C ALA A 284 -80.02 -82.24 9.08
N VAL A 285 -79.01 -81.31 9.04
CA VAL A 285 -77.74 -81.52 8.25
C VAL A 285 -76.45 -80.65 8.50
N GLU A 286 -76.45 -79.47 9.14
CA GLU A 286 -75.74 -78.27 8.57
C GLU A 286 -74.18 -78.02 8.47
N GLN A 287 -73.29 -78.04 9.49
CA GLN A 287 -72.09 -77.11 9.53
C GLN A 287 -70.67 -77.67 9.93
N GLN A 288 -69.54 -77.06 9.47
CA GLN A 288 -68.16 -77.34 9.96
C GLN A 288 -67.07 -76.17 9.99
N GLN A 289 -65.84 -76.33 9.43
CA GLN A 289 -64.52 -75.80 9.93
C GLN A 289 -64.07 -74.33 9.60
N ARG A 290 -63.07 -73.77 10.34
CA ARG A 290 -62.45 -72.40 10.17
C ARG A 290 -61.00 -72.13 10.73
N GLU A 291 -60.13 -73.10 11.05
CA GLU A 291 -59.09 -72.90 12.11
C GLU A 291 -57.57 -72.71 11.75
N GLU A 292 -57.13 -72.57 10.48
CA GLU A 292 -55.70 -72.85 10.11
C GLU A 292 -54.67 -71.69 9.91
N GLU A 293 -54.99 -70.39 9.99
CA GLU A 293 -54.19 -69.35 9.29
C GLU A 293 -53.03 -68.61 10.05
N ASP A 294 -52.90 -68.66 11.38
CA ASP A 294 -52.24 -67.57 12.16
C ASP A 294 -50.69 -67.58 12.39
N GLU A 295 -49.92 -68.62 12.03
CA GLU A 295 -48.54 -68.78 12.59
C GLU A 295 -47.38 -67.96 11.95
N LYS A 296 -47.55 -67.34 10.78
CA LYS A 296 -46.39 -66.96 9.90
C LYS A 296 -45.57 -65.71 10.31
N ILE A 297 -46.04 -64.85 11.20
CA ILE A 297 -45.54 -63.45 11.28
C ILE A 297 -44.24 -63.23 12.11
N ARG A 298 -43.86 -64.15 13.03
CA ARG A 298 -42.86 -63.83 14.09
C ARG A 298 -41.38 -63.75 13.67
N ARG A 299 -40.99 -64.08 12.43
CA ARG A 299 -39.56 -64.26 12.04
C ARG A 299 -38.80 -62.99 11.63
N PHE A 300 -39.48 -61.89 11.27
CA PHE A 300 -38.86 -60.78 10.52
C PHE A 300 -38.02 -59.77 11.35
N ILE A 301 -38.22 -59.69 12.67
CA ILE A 301 -37.70 -58.56 13.49
C ILE A 301 -36.21 -58.68 13.86
N LYS A 302 -35.61 -59.89 13.81
CA LYS A 302 -34.28 -60.16 14.39
C LYS A 302 -33.08 -59.60 13.58
N ALA A 303 -33.28 -59.20 12.32
CA ALA A 303 -32.18 -58.82 11.42
C ALA A 303 -31.68 -57.37 11.58
N LYS A 304 -32.53 -56.42 12.02
CA LYS A 304 -32.27 -54.97 11.89
C LYS A 304 -31.23 -54.39 12.87
N LYS A 305 -30.76 -55.15 13.87
CA LYS A 305 -29.85 -54.67 14.94
C LYS A 305 -28.34 -54.74 14.63
N ARG A 306 -27.89 -55.41 13.55
CA ARG A 306 -26.44 -55.56 13.25
C ARG A 306 -25.80 -54.36 12.53
N LEU A 307 -26.58 -53.45 11.96
CA LEU A 307 -26.07 -52.36 11.09
C LEU A 307 -25.47 -51.16 11.83
N THR A 308 -25.72 -51.00 13.13
CA THR A 308 -25.37 -49.77 13.87
C THR A 308 -23.96 -49.80 14.51
N GLN A 309 -23.29 -50.95 14.55
CA GLN A 309 -21.99 -51.10 15.24
C GLN A 309 -20.80 -50.51 14.43
N MET A 310 -20.90 -50.48 13.09
CA MET A 310 -19.81 -50.10 12.17
C MET A 310 -19.44 -48.59 12.19
N GLY A 311 -20.19 -47.75 12.90
CA GLY A 311 -20.05 -46.28 12.81
C GLY A 311 -19.03 -45.65 13.74
N LYS A 312 -18.51 -46.36 14.75
CA LYS A 312 -17.74 -45.76 15.86
C LYS A 312 -16.22 -45.94 15.78
N GLU A 313 -15.70 -46.60 14.75
CA GLU A 313 -14.28 -46.96 14.66
C GLU A 313 -13.45 -45.98 13.78
N LYS A 314 -14.07 -44.98 13.14
CA LYS A 314 -13.38 -44.01 12.25
C LYS A 314 -13.04 -42.63 12.82
N GLU A 315 -13.45 -42.31 14.05
CA GLU A 315 -13.12 -41.01 14.69
C GLU A 315 -11.83 -41.02 15.55
N ALA A 316 -11.23 -42.18 15.79
CA ALA A 316 -10.07 -42.32 16.69
C ALA A 316 -8.70 -42.03 16.02
N GLU A 317 -8.64 -41.92 14.70
CA GLU A 317 -7.38 -41.89 13.93
C GLU A 317 -6.79 -40.48 13.76
N THR A 318 -7.60 -39.42 13.90
CA THR A 318 -7.20 -38.03 13.62
C THR A 318 -6.47 -37.32 14.76
N HIS A 319 -6.41 -37.91 15.96
CA HIS A 319 -5.80 -37.28 17.14
C HIS A 319 -4.31 -37.57 17.35
N ARG A 320 -3.70 -38.50 16.61
CA ARG A 320 -2.28 -38.89 16.79
C ARG A 320 -1.25 -38.00 16.07
N LEU A 321 -1.70 -37.04 15.25
CA LEU A 321 -0.84 -36.30 14.31
C LEU A 321 -0.41 -34.89 14.78
N MET A 322 -0.68 -34.51 16.04
CA MET A 322 -0.40 -33.15 16.55
C MET A 322 0.74 -33.00 17.58
N GLU A 323 1.35 -34.08 18.09
CA GLU A 323 2.35 -33.97 19.19
C GLU A 323 3.82 -34.00 18.72
N GLU A 324 4.14 -34.58 17.55
CA GLU A 324 5.53 -34.73 17.04
C GLU A 324 6.24 -33.42 16.58
N ARG A 325 5.63 -32.27 16.84
CA ARG A 325 6.18 -30.94 16.50
C ARG A 325 6.88 -30.24 17.68
N ARG A 326 6.80 -30.77 18.91
CA ARG A 326 7.29 -30.07 20.13
C ARG A 326 8.64 -30.51 20.69
N GLU A 327 9.16 -31.69 20.35
CA GLU A 327 10.37 -32.22 21.00
C GLU A 327 11.71 -31.85 20.33
N ARG A 328 11.68 -31.09 19.22
CA ARG A 328 12.88 -30.81 18.41
C ARG A 328 13.71 -29.57 18.81
N ILE A 329 13.44 -28.96 19.97
CA ILE A 329 14.01 -27.65 20.35
C ILE A 329 14.88 -27.66 21.61
N ASN A 330 14.65 -28.52 22.60
CA ASN A 330 15.17 -28.27 23.96
C ASN A 330 16.38 -29.14 24.39
N ASN A 331 17.56 -28.58 24.13
CA ASN A 331 18.60 -28.38 25.16
C ASN A 331 19.23 -29.62 25.83
N PHE A 332 20.04 -30.41 25.11
CA PHE A 332 21.05 -31.26 25.78
C PHE A 332 22.39 -31.47 25.03
N LEU A 333 22.63 -30.77 23.91
CA LEU A 333 23.90 -30.85 23.14
C LEU A 333 24.74 -29.57 23.20
N SER A 334 24.32 -28.59 24.01
CA SER A 334 24.95 -27.27 24.14
C SER A 334 25.96 -27.14 25.28
N GLU A 335 26.13 -28.16 26.12
CA GLU A 335 26.95 -28.08 27.35
C GLU A 335 28.32 -28.77 27.26
N LEU A 336 28.58 -29.60 26.23
CA LEU A 336 29.77 -30.47 26.15
C LEU A 336 30.97 -29.91 25.35
N ILE A 337 31.00 -28.60 25.04
CA ILE A 337 32.00 -27.96 24.17
C ILE A 337 32.82 -26.88 24.93
N LYS A 338 32.84 -26.89 26.27
CA LYS A 338 33.31 -25.77 27.11
C LYS A 338 34.58 -26.01 27.97
N GLU A 339 35.40 -27.02 27.70
CA GLU A 339 36.69 -27.27 28.40
C GLU A 339 37.91 -27.36 27.44
N LYS A 340 39.12 -27.01 27.93
CA LYS A 340 40.37 -26.75 27.17
C LYS A 340 41.66 -27.21 27.91
N LEU A 341 42.69 -27.68 27.15
CA LEU A 341 44.16 -27.32 27.10
C LEU A 341 44.97 -26.85 28.35
N ASP A 342 46.30 -27.02 28.56
CA ASP A 342 47.50 -27.74 27.99
C ASP A 342 48.73 -27.55 28.98
N ASN A 343 49.97 -28.12 28.75
CA ASN A 343 51.35 -27.59 29.11
C ASN A 343 52.57 -28.62 28.99
N GLU A 344 53.86 -28.21 29.21
CA GLU A 344 55.15 -28.63 28.52
C GLU A 344 56.42 -29.16 29.33
N ASP A 345 57.45 -29.75 28.62
CA ASP A 345 58.97 -29.72 28.67
C ASP A 345 60.03 -30.32 29.71
N LEU A 346 61.27 -30.74 29.24
CA LEU A 346 62.70 -30.62 29.83
C LEU A 346 63.93 -31.55 29.31
N MET A 347 65.22 -31.05 29.31
CA MET A 347 66.61 -31.70 29.60
C MET A 347 67.83 -31.85 28.56
N ILE A 348 69.15 -31.56 28.91
CA ILE A 348 70.47 -31.70 28.09
C ILE A 348 71.87 -31.72 28.91
N ALA A 349 73.02 -32.38 28.46
CA ALA A 349 74.48 -31.87 28.35
C ALA A 349 75.82 -32.60 28.89
N ARG A 350 76.98 -32.54 28.12
CA ARG A 350 78.49 -32.34 28.46
C ARG A 350 79.66 -33.39 28.16
N ASP A 351 80.95 -32.92 27.96
CA ASP A 351 82.21 -33.60 27.44
C ASP A 351 83.64 -32.89 27.77
N ILE A 352 84.85 -33.41 27.35
CA ILE A 352 86.25 -32.79 27.05
C ILE A 352 87.54 -32.89 28.01
N ALA A 353 88.80 -33.17 27.48
CA ALA A 353 90.15 -32.48 27.71
C ALA A 353 91.54 -33.12 27.19
N GLU A 354 92.62 -32.29 27.04
CA GLU A 354 94.14 -32.49 27.18
C GLU A 354 95.19 -32.78 26.01
N THR A 355 96.29 -31.97 25.88
CA THR A 355 97.55 -32.11 25.03
C THR A 355 98.63 -30.99 25.28
N GLU A 356 99.98 -31.20 25.19
CA GLU A 356 101.01 -30.12 24.91
C GLU A 356 102.54 -30.49 24.69
N ALA A 357 103.31 -29.55 24.06
CA ALA A 357 104.79 -29.39 23.85
C ALA A 357 105.57 -30.35 22.87
N GLU A 358 106.63 -30.04 22.06
CA GLU A 358 107.51 -28.87 21.65
C GLU A 358 108.71 -28.42 22.55
N TRP A 359 109.84 -27.77 22.13
CA TRP A 359 110.17 -27.00 20.88
C TRP A 359 111.66 -26.89 20.37
N GLU A 360 112.70 -26.87 21.23
CA GLU A 360 113.86 -25.92 21.10
C GLU A 360 115.18 -26.40 20.37
N LYS A 361 116.35 -26.45 21.06
CA LYS A 361 117.76 -26.71 20.62
C LYS A 361 118.51 -25.76 19.62
N ARG A 362 118.06 -24.54 19.31
CA ARG A 362 118.44 -23.76 18.09
C ARG A 362 119.50 -22.62 18.20
N GLU A 363 120.22 -22.40 19.31
CA GLU A 363 120.75 -21.03 19.58
C GLU A 363 122.18 -20.55 19.20
N LYS A 364 123.26 -21.37 19.12
CA LYS A 364 124.62 -20.81 19.36
C LYS A 364 125.46 -20.22 18.20
N GLU A 365 125.36 -20.67 16.94
CA GLU A 365 126.23 -20.19 15.83
C GLU A 365 126.02 -18.70 15.44
N LYS A 366 125.07 -18.03 16.09
CA LYS A 366 124.59 -16.68 15.76
C LYS A 366 125.54 -15.53 16.12
N TYR A 367 126.78 -15.76 16.55
CA TYR A 367 127.53 -14.71 17.29
C TYR A 367 128.53 -13.87 16.46
N GLU A 368 129.38 -14.44 15.60
CA GLU A 368 130.49 -13.67 15.00
C GLU A 368 130.12 -12.86 13.75
N LYS A 369 129.16 -13.34 12.95
CA LYS A 369 128.57 -12.56 11.84
C LYS A 369 128.16 -11.15 12.28
N LYS A 370 127.70 -11.01 13.52
CA LYS A 370 127.29 -9.74 14.14
C LYS A 370 128.33 -8.63 14.05
N GLN A 371 129.64 -8.90 14.17
CA GLN A 371 130.60 -7.82 14.43
C GLN A 371 130.92 -6.96 13.18
N ALA A 372 131.13 -7.59 12.02
CA ALA A 372 131.26 -6.85 10.76
C ALA A 372 129.92 -6.25 10.31
N GLU A 373 128.81 -6.96 10.57
CA GLU A 373 127.46 -6.42 10.41
C GLU A 373 127.31 -5.11 11.21
N LEU A 374 127.75 -5.03 12.47
CA LEU A 374 127.56 -3.86 13.36
C LEU A 374 128.06 -2.51 12.80
N ASN A 375 129.15 -2.49 12.02
CA ASN A 375 129.73 -1.24 11.49
C ASN A 375 129.07 -0.79 10.18
N ALA A 376 128.78 -1.71 9.24
CA ALA A 376 127.94 -1.39 8.09
C ALA A 376 126.52 -0.97 8.55
N ILE A 377 126.03 -1.61 9.62
CA ILE A 377 124.82 -1.21 10.33
C ILE A 377 124.97 0.20 10.96
N ALA A 378 126.16 0.69 11.31
CA ALA A 378 126.32 2.02 11.93
C ALA A 378 126.12 3.18 10.94
N GLU A 379 126.75 3.14 9.76
CA GLU A 379 126.56 4.17 8.73
C GLU A 379 125.16 4.09 8.09
N TYR A 380 124.64 2.87 7.94
CA TYR A 380 123.24 2.64 7.62
C TYR A 380 122.31 3.19 8.72
N ARG A 381 122.64 3.01 10.01
CA ARG A 381 121.88 3.60 11.12
C ARG A 381 121.85 5.12 11.04
N ASP A 382 122.95 5.80 10.76
CA ASP A 382 122.97 7.27 10.73
C ASP A 382 122.18 7.86 9.55
N SER A 383 122.26 7.24 8.37
CA SER A 383 121.42 7.60 7.22
C SER A 383 119.94 7.24 7.45
N VAL A 384 119.66 6.07 8.05
CA VAL A 384 118.32 5.69 8.51
C VAL A 384 117.82 6.63 9.60
N ILE A 385 118.65 7.15 10.51
CA ILE A 385 118.23 8.10 11.54
C ILE A 385 117.78 9.40 10.90
N LYS A 386 118.53 9.95 9.93
CA LYS A 386 118.14 11.17 9.20
C LYS A 386 116.86 10.98 8.38
N ASN A 387 116.79 9.91 7.58
CA ASN A 387 115.58 9.58 6.82
C ASN A 387 114.39 9.34 7.75
N LYS A 388 114.60 8.64 8.88
CA LYS A 388 113.58 8.41 9.91
C LYS A 388 113.18 9.70 10.61
N GLU A 389 114.06 10.67 10.81
CA GLU A 389 113.69 11.99 11.34
C GLU A 389 112.84 12.80 10.35
N GLU A 390 113.11 12.69 9.05
CA GLU A 390 112.30 13.32 7.99
C GLU A 390 110.96 12.62 7.79
N GLU A 391 110.94 11.29 7.74
CA GLU A 391 109.72 10.49 7.80
C GLU A 391 108.94 10.76 9.09
N GLU A 392 109.57 10.90 10.25
CA GLU A 392 108.90 11.27 11.51
C GLU A 392 108.30 12.68 11.44
N LYS A 393 108.95 13.63 10.76
CA LYS A 393 108.38 14.96 10.50
C LYS A 393 107.19 14.88 9.54
N GLN A 394 107.28 14.10 8.47
CA GLN A 394 106.19 13.86 7.51
C GLN A 394 105.02 13.13 8.18
N ARG A 395 105.25 12.00 8.85
CA ARG A 395 104.26 11.27 9.68
C ARG A 395 103.61 12.17 10.72
N LYS A 396 104.33 13.13 11.33
CA LYS A 396 103.75 14.12 12.26
C LYS A 396 102.91 15.19 11.57
N ILE A 397 103.16 15.51 10.30
CA ILE A 397 102.32 16.39 9.49
C ILE A 397 101.08 15.61 9.03
N GLU A 398 101.26 14.46 8.39
CA GLU A 398 100.19 13.55 7.95
C GLU A 398 99.29 13.13 9.11
N SER A 399 99.82 12.82 10.29
CA SER A 399 99.03 12.51 11.49
C SER A 399 98.20 13.70 11.97
N LYS A 400 98.71 14.94 11.86
CA LYS A 400 97.93 16.16 12.15
C LYS A 400 96.86 16.40 11.09
N GLU A 401 97.15 16.16 9.82
CA GLU A 401 96.19 16.30 8.72
C GLU A 401 95.08 15.24 8.80
N GLN A 402 95.43 13.99 9.10
CA GLN A 402 94.50 12.90 9.39
C GLN A 402 93.66 13.22 10.63
N LEU A 403 94.25 13.71 11.72
CA LEU A 403 93.49 14.14 12.91
C LEU A 403 92.51 15.28 12.57
N LEU A 404 92.94 16.28 11.80
CA LEU A 404 92.07 17.36 11.33
C LEU A 404 90.97 16.86 10.38
N ALA A 405 91.25 15.86 9.54
CA ALA A 405 90.26 15.22 8.67
C ALA A 405 89.24 14.41 9.49
N ILE A 406 89.69 13.67 10.51
CA ILE A 406 88.82 12.93 11.46
C ILE A 406 87.94 13.91 12.23
N LEU A 407 88.50 15.01 12.76
CA LEU A 407 87.73 16.03 13.49
C LEU A 407 86.68 16.72 12.59
N LYS A 408 87.02 17.02 11.32
CA LYS A 408 86.06 17.53 10.34
C LYS A 408 84.98 16.51 9.99
N ALA A 409 85.34 15.24 9.81
CA ALA A 409 84.39 14.16 9.53
C ALA A 409 83.44 13.92 10.70
N ASP A 410 83.94 13.93 11.94
CA ASP A 410 83.12 13.82 13.15
C ASP A 410 82.20 15.05 13.32
N GLN A 411 82.69 16.27 13.07
CA GLN A 411 81.83 17.46 13.06
C GLN A 411 80.68 17.33 12.05
N ILE A 412 80.98 16.95 10.80
CA ILE A 412 79.96 16.73 9.75
C ILE A 412 78.99 15.61 10.16
N PHE A 413 79.49 14.52 10.75
CA PHE A 413 78.66 13.42 11.25
C PHE A 413 77.73 13.86 12.39
N GLN A 414 78.24 14.64 13.35
CA GLN A 414 77.43 15.21 14.43
C GLN A 414 76.37 16.20 13.90
N GLU A 415 76.71 17.03 12.91
CA GLU A 415 75.76 17.94 12.25
C GLU A 415 74.67 17.15 11.51
N HIS A 416 75.03 16.10 10.76
CA HIS A 416 74.09 15.22 10.08
C HIS A 416 73.17 14.44 11.06
N GLU A 417 73.70 13.93 12.17
CA GLU A 417 72.90 13.26 13.21
C GLU A 417 71.97 14.25 13.95
N LYS A 418 72.41 15.49 14.19
CA LYS A 418 71.52 16.56 14.68
C LYS A 418 70.41 16.85 13.65
N GLU A 419 70.75 16.99 12.38
CA GLU A 419 69.77 17.27 11.34
C GLU A 419 68.74 16.14 11.23
N LYS A 420 69.18 14.89 11.14
CA LYS A 420 68.33 13.69 11.10
C LYS A 420 67.39 13.60 12.30
N LYS A 421 67.86 13.93 13.52
CA LYS A 421 67.00 14.04 14.71
C LYS A 421 65.95 15.15 14.55
N THR A 422 66.33 16.35 14.10
CA THR A 422 65.37 17.43 13.86
C THR A 422 64.37 17.14 12.74
N ARG A 423 64.75 16.39 11.69
CA ARG A 423 63.84 15.93 10.63
C ARG A 423 62.82 14.94 11.21
N ALA A 424 63.28 13.91 11.92
CA ALA A 424 62.39 12.95 12.59
C ALA A 424 61.47 13.61 13.64
N ASP A 425 61.92 14.65 14.35
CA ASP A 425 61.08 15.43 15.27
C ASP A 425 60.03 16.28 14.54
N LYS A 426 60.35 16.85 13.37
CA LYS A 426 59.38 17.55 12.51
C LYS A 426 58.33 16.59 11.99
N GLU A 427 58.74 15.46 11.40
CA GLU A 427 57.84 14.41 10.92
C GLU A 427 56.91 13.89 12.03
N ARG A 428 57.43 13.66 13.24
CA ARG A 428 56.59 13.28 14.40
C ARG A 428 55.55 14.33 14.76
N ARG A 429 55.90 15.62 14.73
CA ARG A 429 54.95 16.72 14.99
C ARG A 429 53.91 16.84 13.88
N GLU A 430 54.31 16.76 12.62
CA GLU A 430 53.41 16.81 11.46
C GLU A 430 52.39 15.66 11.50
N LEU A 431 52.82 14.45 11.86
CA LEU A 431 51.93 13.30 12.09
C LEU A 431 50.99 13.51 13.29
N GLN A 432 51.49 14.09 14.38
CA GLN A 432 50.68 14.43 15.55
C GLN A 432 49.61 15.47 15.22
N ASP A 433 49.98 16.54 14.52
CA ASP A 433 49.06 17.60 14.07
C ASP A 433 48.03 17.07 13.08
N ALA A 434 48.43 16.22 12.13
CA ALA A 434 47.51 15.54 11.22
C ALA A 434 46.50 14.65 11.98
N HIS A 435 46.95 13.92 13.00
CA HIS A 435 46.07 13.12 13.85
C HIS A 435 45.10 13.99 14.66
N ILE A 436 45.57 15.10 15.26
CA ILE A 436 44.73 16.07 15.97
C ILE A 436 43.67 16.66 15.04
N GLN A 437 44.05 17.04 13.81
CA GLN A 437 43.10 17.51 12.79
C GLN A 437 42.08 16.43 12.40
N GLN A 438 42.49 15.16 12.28
CA GLN A 438 41.59 14.04 12.00
C GLN A 438 40.62 13.80 13.17
N MET A 439 41.09 13.83 14.42
CA MET A 439 40.25 13.76 15.62
C MET A 439 39.23 14.91 15.67
N ALA A 440 39.66 16.14 15.36
CA ALA A 440 38.78 17.31 15.30
C ALA A 440 37.71 17.18 14.21
N LYS A 441 38.09 16.75 12.99
CA LYS A 441 37.16 16.46 11.89
C LYS A 441 36.16 15.36 12.26
N ASN A 442 36.61 14.28 12.90
CA ASN A 442 35.74 13.19 13.36
C ASN A 442 34.77 13.66 14.46
N LYS A 443 35.24 14.47 15.42
CA LYS A 443 34.41 15.05 16.48
C LYS A 443 33.36 16.02 15.93
N LEU A 444 33.70 16.79 14.90
CA LEU A 444 32.74 17.65 14.18
C LEU A 444 31.69 16.81 13.43
N LYS A 445 32.11 15.80 12.66
CA LYS A 445 31.21 14.88 11.97
C LYS A 445 30.27 14.16 12.93
N ALA A 446 30.76 13.70 14.09
CA ALA A 446 29.94 13.05 15.10
C ALA A 446 28.89 14.01 15.70
N LYS A 447 29.23 15.30 15.91
CA LYS A 447 28.24 16.32 16.31
C LYS A 447 27.20 16.57 15.22
N GLN A 448 27.63 16.68 13.96
CA GLN A 448 26.73 16.88 12.82
C GLN A 448 25.78 15.69 12.63
N ALA A 449 26.28 14.46 12.76
CA ALA A 449 25.47 13.24 12.69
C ALA A 449 24.40 13.21 13.79
N LYS A 450 24.77 13.49 15.05
CA LYS A 450 23.81 13.60 16.16
C LYS A 450 22.77 14.70 15.93
N GLN A 451 23.18 15.84 15.39
CA GLN A 451 22.25 16.93 15.07
C GLN A 451 21.27 16.51 13.96
N ALA A 452 21.76 15.89 12.88
CA ALA A 452 20.94 15.37 11.80
C ALA A 452 19.98 14.26 12.26
N GLU A 453 20.38 13.41 13.20
CA GLU A 453 19.51 12.40 13.83
C GLU A 453 18.39 13.06 14.65
N LEU A 454 18.71 14.05 15.48
CA LEU A 454 17.71 14.83 16.22
C LEU A 454 16.73 15.57 15.29
N ASP A 455 17.23 16.16 14.22
CA ASP A 455 16.41 16.88 13.24
C ASP A 455 15.56 15.91 12.40
N TYR A 456 16.07 14.72 12.07
CA TYR A 456 15.28 13.63 11.47
C TYR A 456 14.14 13.16 12.40
N CYS A 457 14.42 12.99 13.70
CA CYS A 457 13.38 12.68 14.68
C CYS A 457 12.31 13.78 14.75
N ARG A 458 12.72 15.06 14.82
CA ARG A 458 11.80 16.22 14.81
C ARG A 458 10.93 16.27 13.55
N LEU A 459 11.51 16.06 12.37
CA LEU A 459 10.79 16.02 11.11
C LEU A 459 9.79 14.85 11.06
N THR A 460 10.18 13.68 11.59
CA THR A 460 9.30 12.50 11.68
C THR A 460 8.13 12.74 12.63
N GLU A 461 8.38 13.36 13.79
CA GLU A 461 7.33 13.73 14.76
C GLU A 461 6.39 14.81 14.20
N ALA A 462 6.92 15.81 13.50
CA ALA A 462 6.13 16.83 12.82
C ALA A 462 5.25 16.24 11.70
N LEU A 463 5.78 15.30 10.92
CA LEU A 463 5.04 14.58 9.88
C LEU A 463 3.95 13.68 10.47
N ALA A 464 4.22 13.00 11.58
CA ALA A 464 3.22 12.23 12.31
C ALA A 464 2.10 13.13 12.89
N ALA A 465 2.45 14.28 13.46
CA ALA A 465 1.49 15.27 13.96
C ALA A 465 0.65 15.89 12.82
N GLY A 466 1.23 16.09 11.63
CA GLY A 466 0.52 16.50 10.43
C GLY A 466 -0.54 15.47 10.02
N LYS A 467 -0.16 14.19 9.93
CA LYS A 467 -1.07 13.09 9.60
C LYS A 467 -2.19 12.88 10.61
N GLU A 468 -1.92 13.03 11.91
CA GLU A 468 -2.99 12.96 12.92
C GLU A 468 -3.94 14.17 12.82
N LYS A 469 -3.47 15.36 12.44
CA LYS A 469 -4.36 16.50 12.13
C LYS A 469 -5.25 16.19 10.92
N GLU A 470 -4.66 15.75 9.80
CA GLU A 470 -5.42 15.31 8.61
C GLU A 470 -6.49 14.26 8.97
N PHE A 471 -6.14 13.29 9.82
CA PHE A 471 -7.08 12.30 10.34
C PHE A 471 -8.19 12.92 11.21
N GLN A 472 -7.83 13.81 12.16
CA GLN A 472 -8.80 14.44 13.06
C GLN A 472 -9.74 15.39 12.32
N ASP A 473 -9.28 16.04 11.25
CA ASP A 473 -10.09 16.92 10.40
C ASP A 473 -11.12 16.08 9.62
N TYR A 474 -10.66 15.04 8.92
CA TYR A 474 -11.53 14.03 8.28
C TYR A 474 -12.52 13.38 9.25
N ALA A 475 -12.07 13.02 10.46
CA ALA A 475 -12.92 12.39 11.46
C ALA A 475 -14.02 13.34 11.96
N ARG A 476 -13.77 14.66 12.05
CA ARG A 476 -14.79 15.66 12.38
C ARG A 476 -15.82 15.77 11.27
N GLU A 477 -15.40 15.93 10.01
CA GLU A 477 -16.31 16.00 8.85
C GLU A 477 -17.24 14.78 8.77
N VAL A 478 -16.71 13.57 8.96
CA VAL A 478 -17.52 12.34 8.94
C VAL A 478 -18.43 12.24 10.17
N ILE A 479 -17.99 12.68 11.36
CA ILE A 479 -18.83 12.72 12.56
C ILE A 479 -19.98 13.71 12.39
N GLU A 480 -19.73 14.89 11.82
CA GLU A 480 -20.73 15.91 11.54
C GLU A 480 -21.78 15.38 10.56
N PHE A 481 -21.37 14.85 9.40
CA PHE A 481 -22.26 14.25 8.41
C PHE A 481 -23.08 13.05 8.95
N GLU A 482 -22.45 12.16 9.73
CA GLU A 482 -23.15 11.02 10.34
C GLU A 482 -24.05 11.44 11.52
N SER A 483 -23.81 12.61 12.14
CA SER A 483 -24.67 13.18 13.18
C SER A 483 -25.96 13.76 12.62
N GLU A 484 -25.88 14.52 11.52
CA GLU A 484 -27.05 15.05 10.80
C GLU A 484 -27.98 13.91 10.37
N SER A 485 -27.42 12.81 9.87
CA SER A 485 -28.17 11.66 9.38
C SER A 485 -28.61 10.67 10.47
N ALA A 486 -27.88 10.53 11.59
CA ALA A 486 -28.30 9.68 12.72
C ALA A 486 -27.67 10.04 14.07
N ASN A 487 -28.19 11.11 14.69
CA ASN A 487 -27.88 11.56 16.05
C ASN A 487 -27.77 10.47 17.15
N LYS A 488 -28.37 9.28 16.97
CA LYS A 488 -28.31 8.17 17.94
C LYS A 488 -27.04 7.31 17.92
N TYR A 489 -26.32 7.22 16.79
CA TYR A 489 -25.29 6.18 16.58
C TYR A 489 -23.87 6.71 16.37
N ILE A 490 -23.57 7.90 16.89
CA ILE A 490 -22.27 8.57 16.74
C ILE A 490 -21.19 7.99 17.68
N TYR A 491 -21.58 7.37 18.80
CA TYR A 491 -20.64 6.93 19.85
C TYR A 491 -19.44 6.08 19.36
N PRO A 492 -19.59 5.09 18.46
CA PRO A 492 -18.45 4.35 17.92
C PRO A 492 -17.41 5.22 17.20
N LEU A 493 -17.88 6.21 16.42
CA LEU A 493 -17.02 7.17 15.70
C LEU A 493 -16.25 8.07 16.67
N VAL A 494 -16.94 8.65 17.65
CA VAL A 494 -16.32 9.51 18.68
C VAL A 494 -15.33 8.73 19.54
N LYS A 495 -15.61 7.47 19.85
CA LYS A 495 -14.67 6.58 20.55
C LYS A 495 -13.41 6.36 19.71
N ALA A 496 -13.54 5.95 18.45
CA ALA A 496 -12.41 5.72 17.56
C ALA A 496 -11.58 7.00 17.34
N ALA A 497 -12.24 8.16 17.13
CA ALA A 497 -11.55 9.45 16.98
C ALA A 497 -10.72 9.83 18.22
N ARG A 498 -11.19 9.51 19.44
CA ARG A 498 -10.50 9.80 20.71
C ARG A 498 -9.36 8.83 21.07
N GLU A 499 -9.31 7.64 20.47
CA GLU A 499 -8.36 6.58 20.90
C GLU A 499 -6.88 6.86 20.59
N GLY A 500 -6.56 7.82 19.72
CA GLY A 500 -5.19 8.19 19.35
C GLY A 500 -4.46 7.17 18.45
N PRO A 501 -3.38 7.58 17.77
CA PRO A 501 -2.51 6.66 17.03
C PRO A 501 -1.78 5.70 17.98
N GLY A 502 -1.67 4.43 17.57
CA GLY A 502 -0.99 3.37 18.33
C GLY A 502 -1.91 2.37 19.03
N GLY A 503 -3.22 2.65 19.17
CA GLY A 503 -4.22 1.68 19.68
C GLY A 503 -4.01 1.24 21.13
N GLY A 504 -3.12 1.91 21.87
CA GLY A 504 -2.78 1.56 23.24
C GLY A 504 -3.82 1.99 24.27
N HIS A 505 -3.65 1.54 25.51
CA HIS A 505 -4.53 1.92 26.62
C HIS A 505 -3.97 3.07 27.48
N GLY A 506 -2.68 3.40 27.35
CA GLY A 506 -2.01 4.46 28.12
C GLY A 506 -2.53 5.88 27.85
N PRO A 507 -1.99 6.91 28.51
CA PRO A 507 -2.35 8.30 28.25
C PRO A 507 -1.87 8.75 26.86
N VAL A 508 -2.60 9.71 26.27
CA VAL A 508 -2.30 10.30 24.96
C VAL A 508 -1.15 11.30 25.09
N LEU A 509 -0.02 11.05 24.44
CA LEU A 509 1.15 11.92 24.48
C LEU A 509 1.04 13.04 23.44
N VAL A 510 0.41 14.14 23.83
CA VAL A 510 0.18 15.33 22.96
C VAL A 510 1.47 15.83 22.31
N HIS A 511 2.58 15.84 23.06
CA HIS A 511 3.89 16.30 22.56
C HIS A 511 4.53 15.39 21.50
N ARG A 512 4.10 14.13 21.38
CA ARG A 512 4.63 13.14 20.42
C ARG A 512 3.55 12.75 19.39
N GLY A 513 2.96 13.74 18.72
CA GLY A 513 1.95 13.53 17.68
C GLY A 513 0.68 12.82 18.15
N GLY A 514 0.34 12.92 19.44
CA GLY A 514 -0.83 12.23 20.02
C GLY A 514 -0.65 10.72 20.20
N LEU A 515 0.56 10.17 20.06
CA LEU A 515 0.83 8.74 20.23
C LEU A 515 0.27 8.24 21.58
N ARG A 516 -0.49 7.15 21.54
CA ARG A 516 -1.04 6.48 22.72
C ARG A 516 -0.34 5.13 22.93
N PRO A 517 0.64 5.05 23.85
CA PRO A 517 1.39 3.82 24.09
C PRO A 517 0.49 2.69 24.59
N SER A 518 0.82 1.46 24.21
CA SER A 518 0.18 0.24 24.72
C SER A 518 0.39 0.07 26.23
N TYR A 519 1.49 0.59 26.77
CA TYR A 519 1.80 0.63 28.21
C TYR A 519 2.71 1.82 28.51
N GLN A 520 2.63 2.39 29.72
CA GLN A 520 3.69 3.24 30.26
C GLN A 520 4.68 2.37 31.03
N ALA A 521 5.85 2.12 30.46
CA ALA A 521 6.98 1.63 31.25
C ALA A 521 7.51 2.80 32.11
N HIS A 522 7.41 2.67 33.43
CA HIS A 522 7.90 3.65 34.39
C HIS A 522 9.32 3.36 34.92
N ASP A 523 10.03 2.42 34.29
CA ASP A 523 11.44 2.13 34.57
C ASP A 523 12.38 2.76 33.53
N THR A 524 13.55 3.21 33.98
CA THR A 524 14.60 3.86 33.19
C THR A 524 15.21 2.97 32.09
N THR A 525 14.87 1.68 32.07
CA THR A 525 15.34 0.67 31.12
C THR A 525 14.43 0.47 29.91
N GLY A 526 13.22 1.04 29.90
CA GLY A 526 12.30 0.99 28.76
C GLY A 526 11.72 -0.40 28.43
N VAL A 527 11.83 -1.37 29.34
CA VAL A 527 11.34 -2.74 29.13
C VAL A 527 9.82 -2.80 29.26
N GLN A 528 9.17 -3.51 28.33
CA GLN A 528 7.72 -3.70 28.33
C GLN A 528 7.32 -4.69 29.44
N LEU A 529 6.61 -4.21 30.46
CA LEU A 529 6.03 -5.07 31.50
C LEU A 529 4.88 -5.91 30.92
N PRO A 530 4.74 -7.19 31.34
CA PRO A 530 3.65 -8.05 30.90
C PRO A 530 2.30 -7.53 31.40
N PHE A 531 1.27 -7.69 30.56
CA PHE A 531 -0.08 -7.22 30.81
C PHE A 531 -0.73 -7.94 32.00
N TYR A 532 -0.79 -7.27 33.15
CA TYR A 532 -1.59 -7.72 34.29
C TYR A 532 -3.08 -7.61 33.97
N ASN A 533 -3.64 -8.71 33.49
CA ASN A 533 -5.05 -8.86 33.19
C ASN A 533 -5.84 -8.81 34.52
N SER A 534 -6.53 -7.70 34.81
CA SER A 534 -7.29 -7.51 36.05
C SER A 534 -8.61 -8.30 36.11
N GLN A 535 -8.83 -9.24 35.19
CA GLN A 535 -9.81 -10.29 35.38
C GLN A 535 -9.40 -11.14 36.59
N GLY A 536 -10.05 -10.87 37.72
CA GLY A 536 -9.85 -11.62 38.96
C GLY A 536 -9.87 -13.11 38.69
N SER A 537 -8.77 -13.78 39.04
CA SER A 537 -8.62 -15.22 38.86
C SER A 537 -9.84 -15.95 39.42
N LYS A 538 -10.44 -16.85 38.63
CA LYS A 538 -11.51 -17.74 39.10
C LYS A 538 -11.06 -18.69 40.23
N TYR A 539 -9.78 -18.64 40.60
CA TYR A 539 -9.18 -19.32 41.75
C TYR A 539 -8.92 -18.38 42.93
N ASN A 540 -9.88 -17.51 43.28
CA ASN A 540 -9.92 -16.81 44.57
C ASN A 540 -10.19 -17.79 45.72
N ASN A 541 -9.24 -18.66 45.99
CA ASN A 541 -9.25 -19.58 47.12
C ASN A 541 -7.93 -19.44 47.92
N PHE A 542 -7.63 -18.20 48.31
CA PHE A 542 -6.42 -17.78 49.02
C PHE A 542 -6.15 -18.55 50.33
N GLN A 543 -7.19 -19.15 50.94
CA GLN A 543 -7.03 -20.02 52.10
C GLN A 543 -6.34 -21.34 51.77
N LYS A 544 -6.56 -21.91 50.57
CA LYS A 544 -5.90 -23.18 50.15
C LYS A 544 -4.43 -23.01 49.80
N SER A 545 -4.00 -21.83 49.34
CA SER A 545 -2.59 -21.57 49.04
C SER A 545 -1.75 -21.27 50.28
N LYS A 546 -2.30 -20.58 51.29
CA LYS A 546 -1.62 -20.32 52.58
C LYS A 546 -1.09 -21.60 53.23
N GLY A 547 -1.93 -22.63 53.35
CA GLY A 547 -1.55 -23.93 53.93
C GLY A 547 -0.49 -24.69 53.15
N ARG A 548 -0.30 -24.42 51.84
CA ARG A 548 0.71 -25.05 51.00
C ARG A 548 2.06 -24.31 50.98
N LEU A 549 2.08 -23.06 51.43
CA LEU A 549 3.27 -22.21 51.53
C LEU A 549 3.79 -22.08 52.98
N GLY A 550 3.26 -22.85 53.93
CA GLY A 550 3.73 -22.89 55.32
C GLY A 550 3.38 -21.67 56.18
N PHE A 551 2.61 -20.70 55.66
CA PHE A 551 2.19 -19.52 56.42
C PHE A 551 0.93 -19.82 57.25
N THR A 552 1.14 -20.33 58.47
CA THR A 552 0.10 -20.47 59.50
C THR A 552 0.04 -19.23 60.39
N TRP A 553 -0.68 -18.21 59.92
CA TRP A 553 -1.28 -17.11 60.69
C TRP A 553 -2.58 -16.65 60.00
#